data_AF-R0GNZ6-F1
#
_entry.id   AF-R0GNZ6-F1
#
_cell.length_a   1.000
_cell.length_b   1.000
_cell.length_c   1.000
_cell.angle_alpha   90.00
_cell.angle_beta   90.00
_cell.angle_gamma   90.00
#
_symmetry.space_group_name_H-M   'P 1'
#
loop_
_entity.id
_entity.type
_entity.pdbx_description
1 polymer ?
#
loop_
_entity_poly.entity_id
_entity_poly.type
_entity_poly.pdbx_seq_one_letter_code
_entity_poly.pdbx_strand_id
1 'polypeptide(L)'
;MADQNNTAPFEVTKLDHYIKYQPEAEDFIVDVEVKVLRQGSSSPPLEMFFSSLVDEFIWEDEDCQEKVELYELLVDEAGIDASEAQFLLYDLILYVCNMTQPLDKRFTGVFSLMFEVRVKPVDLNHAGSEQTKSQ
;
A
#
# COMPACT_ATOMS: atom_id res chain seq x y z
N MET A 1 -6.04 -19.34 22.44
CA MET A 1 -5.46 -19.60 21.12
C MET A 1 -6.24 -18.72 20.17
N ALA A 2 -5.65 -17.65 19.67
CA ALA A 2 -6.34 -16.70 18.80
C ALA A 2 -6.52 -17.31 17.41
N ASP A 3 -7.72 -17.16 16.84
CA ASP A 3 -8.06 -17.62 15.49
C ASP A 3 -7.13 -16.98 14.47
N GLN A 4 -6.32 -17.81 13.81
CA GLN A 4 -5.19 -17.40 13.01
C GLN A 4 -5.51 -17.23 11.51
N ASN A 5 -6.78 -17.10 11.09
CA ASN A 5 -7.13 -17.30 9.66
C ASN A 5 -8.28 -16.46 9.08
N ASN A 6 -8.56 -15.25 9.58
CA ASN A 6 -9.61 -14.39 9.00
C ASN A 6 -9.09 -13.08 8.39
N THR A 7 -7.82 -12.99 8.03
CA THR A 7 -7.29 -11.81 7.33
C THR A 7 -7.37 -11.98 5.82
N ALA A 8 -7.76 -10.90 5.14
CA ALA A 8 -7.97 -10.91 3.71
C ALA A 8 -6.62 -10.98 2.99
N PRO A 9 -6.33 -12.05 2.22
CA PRO A 9 -5.08 -12.10 1.46
C PRO A 9 -5.14 -11.04 0.37
N PHE A 10 -3.98 -10.48 0.00
CA PHE A 10 -3.89 -9.53 -1.11
C PHE A 10 -2.82 -9.94 -2.13
N GLU A 11 -2.86 -9.29 -3.27
CA GLU A 11 -1.83 -9.34 -4.30
C GLU A 11 -1.55 -7.94 -4.83
N VAL A 12 -0.28 -7.59 -5.01
CA VAL A 12 0.09 -6.37 -5.74
C VAL A 12 -0.11 -6.63 -7.22
N THR A 13 -1.12 -6.02 -7.82
CA THR A 13 -1.49 -6.22 -9.23
C THR A 13 -0.77 -5.27 -10.17
N LYS A 14 -0.28 -4.14 -9.65
CA LYS A 14 0.46 -3.15 -10.42
C LYS A 14 1.49 -2.45 -9.55
N LEU A 15 2.71 -2.33 -10.07
CA LEU A 15 3.78 -1.53 -9.49
C LEU A 15 4.58 -0.93 -10.63
N ASP A 16 4.23 0.29 -11.00
CA ASP A 16 4.88 1.04 -12.07
C ASP A 16 5.49 2.32 -11.51
N HIS A 17 6.56 2.79 -12.14
CA HIS A 17 7.12 4.09 -11.83
C HIS A 17 7.62 4.80 -13.08
N TYR A 18 7.80 6.10 -12.96
CA TYR A 18 8.62 6.86 -13.90
C TYR A 18 9.35 7.98 -13.16
N ILE A 19 10.50 8.37 -13.71
CA ILE A 19 11.32 9.44 -13.16
C ILE A 19 11.38 10.55 -14.20
N LYS A 20 11.02 11.76 -13.79
CA LYS A 20 11.08 12.95 -14.63
C LYS A 20 12.06 13.95 -14.02
N TYR A 21 13.16 14.19 -14.71
CA TYR A 21 14.09 15.26 -14.38
C TYR A 21 13.41 16.62 -14.61
N GLN A 22 13.50 17.50 -13.62
CA GLN A 22 12.98 18.86 -13.70
C GLN A 22 14.04 19.82 -13.12
N PRO A 23 14.92 20.38 -13.96
CA PRO A 23 16.05 21.19 -13.49
C PRO A 23 15.62 22.46 -12.73
N GLU A 24 14.38 22.93 -12.95
CA GLU A 24 13.81 24.07 -12.26
C GLU A 24 13.16 23.73 -10.91
N ALA A 25 13.01 22.44 -10.58
CA ALA A 25 12.51 22.03 -9.27
C ALA A 25 13.57 22.28 -8.19
N GLU A 26 13.14 22.70 -7.00
CA GLU A 26 14.04 22.85 -5.85
C GLU A 26 14.47 21.48 -5.29
N ASP A 27 13.55 20.51 -5.28
CA ASP A 27 13.73 19.23 -4.62
C ASP A 27 13.45 18.04 -5.54
N PHE A 28 13.73 16.83 -5.02
CA PHE A 28 13.31 15.58 -5.61
C PHE A 28 12.12 15.01 -4.84
N ILE A 29 10.96 14.98 -5.51
CA ILE A 29 9.67 14.59 -4.93
C ILE A 29 9.33 13.16 -5.33
N VAL A 30 8.70 12.42 -4.42
CA VAL A 30 7.96 11.20 -4.74
C VAL A 30 6.47 11.49 -4.75
N ASP A 31 5.83 11.25 -5.90
CA ASP A 31 4.37 11.28 -6.06
C ASP A 31 3.87 9.84 -6.05
N VAL A 32 2.95 9.49 -5.17
CA VAL A 32 2.40 8.13 -5.06
C VAL A 32 0.91 8.14 -5.34
N GLU A 33 0.50 7.31 -6.31
CA GLU A 33 -0.89 6.96 -6.58
C GLU A 33 -1.15 5.53 -6.12
N VAL A 34 -2.09 5.37 -5.19
CA VAL A 34 -2.47 4.08 -4.61
C VAL A 34 -3.89 3.74 -5.00
N LYS A 35 -4.10 2.49 -5.42
CA LYS A 35 -5.42 1.96 -5.74
C LYS A 35 -5.64 0.60 -5.10
N VAL A 36 -6.71 0.46 -4.33
CA VAL A 36 -7.09 -0.81 -3.71
C VAL A 36 -8.39 -1.36 -4.30
N LEU A 37 -8.30 -2.54 -4.90
CA LEU A 37 -9.40 -3.29 -5.49
C LEU A 37 -9.90 -4.37 -4.51
N ARG A 38 -11.09 -4.19 -3.95
CA ARG A 38 -11.71 -5.16 -3.03
C ARG A 38 -12.57 -6.16 -3.80
N GLN A 39 -12.06 -7.37 -3.99
CA GLN A 39 -12.72 -8.42 -4.77
C GLN A 39 -13.99 -8.92 -4.06
N GLY A 40 -15.08 -9.08 -4.82
CA GLY A 40 -16.36 -9.54 -4.29
C GLY A 40 -17.21 -8.45 -3.63
N SER A 41 -16.71 -7.21 -3.53
CA SER A 41 -17.50 -6.05 -3.12
C SER A 41 -18.05 -5.31 -4.35
N SER A 42 -19.26 -4.78 -4.26
CA SER A 42 -19.79 -3.80 -5.23
C SER A 42 -19.31 -2.37 -4.96
N SER A 43 -18.45 -2.19 -3.95
CA SER A 43 -17.93 -0.89 -3.55
C SER A 43 -16.91 -0.38 -4.57
N PRO A 44 -16.80 0.94 -4.76
CA PRO A 44 -15.75 1.50 -5.59
C PRO A 44 -14.35 1.15 -5.03
N PRO A 45 -13.31 1.16 -5.89
CA PRO A 45 -11.92 1.13 -5.46
C PRO A 45 -11.64 2.22 -4.41
N LEU A 46 -10.73 1.91 -3.48
CA LEU A 46 -10.14 2.94 -2.65
C LEU A 46 -8.96 3.54 -3.40
N GLU A 47 -8.87 4.87 -3.41
CA GLU A 47 -7.81 5.58 -4.13
C GLU A 47 -7.23 6.64 -3.20
N MET A 48 -5.90 6.74 -3.19
CA MET A 48 -5.15 7.72 -2.41
C MET A 48 -4.04 8.30 -3.29
N PHE A 49 -3.81 9.60 -3.14
CA PHE A 49 -2.70 10.30 -3.78
C PHE A 49 -1.97 11.14 -2.74
N PHE A 50 -0.65 11.05 -2.72
CA PHE A 50 0.19 11.89 -1.87
C PHE A 50 1.52 12.23 -2.55
N SER A 51 2.17 13.27 -2.05
CA SER A 51 3.49 13.72 -2.48
C SER A 51 4.36 13.97 -1.26
N SER A 52 5.63 13.57 -1.30
CA SER A 52 6.60 13.79 -0.22
C SER A 52 8.01 14.00 -0.80
N LEU A 53 8.94 14.54 -0.02
CA LEU A 53 10.35 14.51 -0.42
C LEU A 53 10.81 13.05 -0.50
N VAL A 54 11.62 12.71 -1.51
CA VAL A 54 12.16 11.34 -1.66
C VAL A 54 12.92 10.92 -0.40
N ASP A 55 13.72 11.82 0.17
CA ASP A 55 14.51 11.52 1.38
C ASP A 55 13.60 11.32 2.60
N GLU A 56 12.57 12.16 2.79
CA GLU A 56 11.60 11.99 3.88
C GLU A 56 10.85 10.67 3.75
N PHE A 57 10.37 10.35 2.54
CA PHE A 57 9.71 9.09 2.27
C PHE A 57 10.63 7.87 2.46
N ILE A 58 11.95 7.98 2.30
CA ILE A 58 12.83 6.83 2.54
C ILE A 58 13.19 6.69 4.02
N TRP A 59 13.52 7.79 4.69
CA TRP A 59 14.21 7.76 5.99
C TRP A 59 13.33 8.06 7.20
N GLU A 60 12.25 8.83 7.02
CA GLU A 60 11.39 9.24 8.14
C GLU A 60 10.25 8.23 8.32
N ASP A 61 10.32 7.41 9.37
CA ASP A 61 9.32 6.37 9.64
C ASP A 61 8.08 6.94 10.34
N GLU A 62 8.24 7.56 11.52
CA GLU A 62 7.14 8.10 12.32
C GLU A 62 6.76 9.55 11.95
N ASP A 63 7.66 10.27 11.28
CA ASP A 63 7.48 11.69 10.94
C ASP A 63 6.95 11.92 9.51
N CYS A 64 6.80 10.86 8.70
CA CYS A 64 6.17 10.94 7.38
C CYS A 64 4.69 10.60 7.48
N GLN A 65 3.85 11.63 7.58
CA GLN A 65 2.39 11.52 7.69
C GLN A 65 1.78 10.70 6.55
N GLU A 66 2.33 10.80 5.34
CA GLU A 66 1.83 10.09 4.16
C GLU A 66 1.98 8.57 4.28
N LYS A 67 3.04 8.08 4.95
CA LYS A 67 3.22 6.64 5.23
C LYS A 67 2.19 6.13 6.22
N VAL A 68 1.88 6.94 7.24
CA VAL A 68 0.87 6.60 8.25
C VAL A 68 -0.50 6.49 7.60
N GLU A 69 -0.87 7.46 6.76
CA GLU A 69 -2.15 7.45 6.04
C GLU A 69 -2.25 6.27 5.06
N LEU A 70 -1.15 5.93 4.37
CA LEU A 70 -1.12 4.74 3.52
C LEU A 70 -1.31 3.45 4.33
N TYR A 71 -0.67 3.34 5.48
CA TYR A 71 -0.84 2.20 6.37
C TYR A 71 -2.29 2.08 6.87
N GLU A 72 -2.89 3.19 7.34
CA GLU A 72 -4.30 3.23 7.77
C GLU A 72 -5.25 2.83 6.64
N LEU A 73 -5.02 3.31 5.40
CA LEU A 73 -5.81 2.90 4.23
C LEU A 73 -5.75 1.37 4.01
N LEU A 74 -4.55 0.77 4.10
CA LEU A 74 -4.34 -0.65 3.88
C LEU A 74 -4.99 -1.51 4.98
N VAL A 75 -4.90 -1.08 6.23
CA VAL A 75 -5.40 -1.84 7.37
C VAL A 75 -6.89 -1.59 7.61
N ASP A 76 -7.27 -0.34 7.86
CA ASP A 76 -8.59 0.01 8.36
C ASP A 76 -9.66 0.00 7.27
N GLU A 77 -9.31 0.47 6.05
CA GLU A 77 -10.28 0.55 4.95
C GLU A 77 -10.25 -0.68 4.03
N ALA A 78 -9.05 -1.19 3.76
CA ALA A 78 -8.85 -2.33 2.88
C ALA A 78 -8.88 -3.69 3.59
N GLY A 79 -8.70 -3.72 4.92
CA GLY A 79 -8.79 -4.95 5.71
C GLY A 79 -7.59 -5.89 5.56
N ILE A 80 -6.44 -5.36 5.13
CA ILE A 80 -5.18 -6.11 5.08
C ILE A 80 -4.66 -6.29 6.52
N ASP A 81 -4.03 -7.44 6.78
CA ASP A 81 -3.37 -7.67 8.07
C ASP A 81 -2.33 -6.57 8.36
N ALA A 82 -2.31 -6.08 9.60
CA ALA A 82 -1.37 -5.03 10.04
C ALA A 82 0.09 -5.36 9.73
N SER A 83 0.53 -6.60 9.97
CA SER A 83 1.90 -7.01 9.72
C SER A 83 2.21 -7.08 8.22
N GLU A 84 1.27 -7.57 7.41
CA GLU A 84 1.44 -7.62 5.96
C GLU A 84 1.39 -6.23 5.32
N ALA A 85 0.53 -5.32 5.83
CA ALA A 85 0.50 -3.92 5.41
C ALA A 85 1.83 -3.21 5.74
N GLN A 86 2.41 -3.51 6.91
CA GLN A 86 3.72 -2.99 7.28
C GLN A 86 4.83 -3.52 6.36
N PHE A 87 4.83 -4.82 6.03
CA PHE A 87 5.79 -5.38 5.07
C PHE A 87 5.65 -4.75 3.68
N LEU A 88 4.42 -4.54 3.23
CA LEU A 88 4.13 -3.90 1.96
C LEU A 88 4.63 -2.45 1.91
N LEU A 89 4.45 -1.70 3.00
CA LEU A 89 4.99 -0.35 3.12
C LEU A 89 6.53 -0.34 3.05
N TYR A 90 7.20 -1.28 3.75
CA TYR A 90 8.65 -1.40 3.66
C TYR A 90 9.13 -1.79 2.26
N ASP A 91 8.42 -2.68 1.57
CA ASP A 91 8.74 -3.04 0.19
C ASP A 91 8.64 -1.83 -0.75
N LEU A 92 7.64 -0.96 -0.55
CA LEU A 92 7.50 0.30 -1.31
C LEU A 92 8.65 1.26 -1.01
N ILE A 93 9.03 1.43 0.26
CA ILE A 93 10.17 2.29 0.66
C ILE A 93 11.46 1.79 0.02
N LEU A 94 11.73 0.48 0.11
CA LEU A 94 12.90 -0.15 -0.50
C LEU A 94 12.89 -0.01 -2.03
N TYR A 95 11.71 -0.11 -2.65
CA TYR A 95 11.56 0.09 -4.08
C TYR A 95 11.92 1.51 -4.50
N VAL A 96 11.37 2.53 -3.82
CA VAL A 96 11.70 3.94 -4.09
C VAL A 96 13.19 4.16 -3.91
N CYS A 97 13.77 3.72 -2.79
CA CYS A 97 15.19 3.83 -2.50
C CYS A 97 16.06 3.20 -3.61
N ASN A 98 15.75 1.98 -4.04
CA ASN A 98 16.51 1.29 -5.08
C ASN A 98 16.45 2.00 -6.44
N MET A 99 15.31 2.62 -6.77
CA MET A 99 15.14 3.34 -8.03
C MET A 99 15.74 4.74 -8.03
N THR A 100 15.83 5.40 -6.86
CA THR A 100 16.35 6.76 -6.73
C THR A 100 17.84 6.80 -6.38
N GLN A 101 18.38 5.78 -5.70
CA GLN A 101 19.79 5.69 -5.30
C GLN A 101 20.80 5.90 -6.44
N PRO A 102 20.57 5.42 -7.69
CA PRO A 102 21.53 5.61 -8.78
C PRO A 102 21.63 7.05 -9.29
N LEU A 103 20.73 7.94 -8.87
CA LEU A 103 20.68 9.33 -9.34
C LEU A 103 21.71 10.21 -8.61
N ASP A 104 22.09 11.33 -9.25
CA ASP A 104 22.95 12.32 -8.61
C ASP A 104 22.26 12.89 -7.35
N LYS A 105 23.02 13.19 -6.30
CA LYS A 105 22.49 13.83 -5.09
C LYS A 105 21.86 15.20 -5.35
N ARG A 106 22.17 15.82 -6.49
CA ARG A 106 21.59 17.09 -6.96
C ARG A 106 20.48 16.87 -8.00
N PHE A 107 20.03 15.64 -8.18
CA PHE A 107 18.89 15.37 -9.02
C PHE A 107 17.67 16.09 -8.44
N THR A 108 16.99 16.84 -9.29
CA THR A 108 15.74 17.53 -8.97
C THR A 108 14.69 17.06 -9.96
N GLY A 109 13.46 16.88 -9.49
CA GLY A 109 12.43 16.28 -10.30
C GLY A 109 11.39 15.53 -9.51
N VAL A 110 10.74 14.59 -10.20
CA VAL A 110 9.63 13.81 -9.65
C VAL A 110 9.84 12.34 -9.95
N PHE A 111 9.76 11.51 -8.92
CA PHE A 111 9.58 10.07 -8.98
C PHE A 111 8.09 9.79 -8.80
N SER A 112 7.40 9.40 -9.87
CA SER A 112 5.99 9.03 -9.76
C SER A 112 5.86 7.52 -9.63
N LEU A 113 5.19 7.08 -8.58
CA LEU A 113 4.92 5.70 -8.25
C LEU A 113 3.42 5.43 -8.36
N MET A 114 3.06 4.37 -9.06
CA MET A 114 1.68 3.89 -9.12
C MET A 114 1.64 2.47 -8.58
N PHE A 115 0.78 2.27 -7.60
CA PHE A 115 0.69 1.06 -6.81
C PHE A 115 -0.76 0.60 -6.73
N GLU A 116 -1.02 -0.63 -7.20
CA GLU A 116 -2.35 -1.25 -7.15
C GLU A 116 -2.31 -2.55 -6.35
N VAL A 117 -3.22 -2.67 -5.39
CA VAL A 117 -3.42 -3.86 -4.57
C VAL A 117 -4.79 -4.43 -4.82
N ARG A 118 -4.89 -5.74 -5.00
CA ARG A 118 -6.16 -6.46 -4.96
C ARG A 118 -6.28 -7.25 -3.68
N VAL A 119 -7.30 -6.94 -2.90
CA VAL A 119 -7.68 -7.67 -1.68
C VAL A 119 -8.72 -8.73 -2.03
N LYS A 120 -8.45 -9.98 -1.66
CA LYS A 120 -9.32 -11.13 -1.89
C LYS A 120 -10.34 -11.25 -0.76
N PRO A 121 -11.54 -11.77 -1.03
CA PRO A 121 -12.51 -12.05 0.03
C PRO A 121 -11.95 -13.09 1.00
N VAL A 122 -12.25 -12.93 2.29
CA VAL A 122 -12.01 -13.97 3.31
C VAL A 122 -13.06 -15.06 3.12
N ASP A 123 -12.63 -16.27 2.77
CA ASP A 123 -13.52 -17.43 2.78
C ASP A 123 -13.84 -17.78 4.24
N LEU A 124 -14.93 -17.20 4.76
CA LEU A 124 -15.50 -17.63 6.03
C LEU A 124 -16.04 -19.05 5.84
N ASN A 125 -15.25 -20.05 6.24
CA ASN A 125 -15.74 -21.41 6.38
C ASN A 125 -16.98 -21.39 7.29
N HIS A 126 -18.18 -21.57 6.72
CA HIS A 126 -19.43 -21.77 7.45
C HIS A 126 -19.39 -23.11 8.19
N ALA A 127 -18.64 -23.17 9.29
CA ALA A 127 -18.73 -24.26 10.25
C ALA A 127 -19.99 -24.06 11.10
N GLY A 128 -21.00 -24.93 10.90
CA GLY A 128 -22.07 -25.15 11.86
C GLY A 128 -23.47 -24.70 11.45
N SER A 129 -24.04 -25.30 10.41
CA SER A 129 -25.50 -25.46 10.31
C SER A 129 -25.87 -26.93 10.52
N GLU A 130 -25.54 -27.48 11.69
CA GLU A 130 -26.22 -28.69 12.16
C GLU A 130 -27.58 -28.27 12.70
N GLN A 131 -28.60 -28.40 11.85
CA GLN A 131 -30.00 -28.41 12.30
C GLN A 131 -30.21 -29.63 13.19
N THR A 132 -30.21 -29.45 14.52
CA THR A 132 -30.80 -30.41 15.44
C THR A 132 -32.32 -30.35 15.30
N LYS A 133 -32.87 -31.18 14.40
CA LYS A 133 -34.27 -31.62 14.50
C LYS A 133 -34.32 -32.78 15.49
N SER A 134 -34.68 -32.50 16.74
CA SER A 134 -35.20 -33.54 17.63
C SER A 134 -36.67 -33.79 17.30
N GLN A 135 -37.00 -35.07 17.10
CA GLN A 135 -38.36 -35.61 17.00
C GLN A 135 -39.12 -35.52 18.32
#